data_AF-A0A246BBH7-F1
#
_entry.id   AF-A0A246BBH7-F1
#
_cell.length_a   1.000
_cell.length_b   1.000
_cell.length_c   1.000
_cell.angle_alpha   90.00
_cell.angle_beta   90.00
_cell.angle_gamma   90.00
#
_symmetry.space_group_name_H-M   'P 1'
#
loop_
_entity.id
_entity.type
_entity.pdbx_description
1 polymer ?
#
loop_
_entity_poly.entity_id
_entity_poly.type
_entity_poly.pdbx_seq_one_letter_code
_entity_poly.pdbx_strand_id
1 'polypeptide(L)'
;MIAMAKSCIGGFSLFNYVIDDQKGIEILRNNLCGETPIELFQEMKILQNLNQNATNKLISMVLSPHVADGEKLSKKQLQNLTKEFFKRIRN
;
A
#
# COMPACT_ATOMS: atom_id res chain seq x y z
N MET A 1 10.64 12.27 6.73
CA MET A 1 9.69 11.46 5.93
C MET A 1 8.31 12.05 6.11
N ILE A 2 7.60 12.31 5.03
CA ILE A 2 6.21 12.76 5.10
C ILE A 2 5.33 11.57 4.76
N ALA A 3 4.34 11.30 5.62
CA ALA A 3 3.30 10.33 5.38
C ALA A 3 1.99 11.07 5.18
N MET A 4 1.32 10.83 4.06
CA MET A 4 -0.03 11.33 3.82
C MET A 4 -0.97 10.13 3.74
N ALA A 5 -1.97 10.09 4.61
CA ALA A 5 -2.94 9.01 4.68
C ALA A 5 -4.35 9.55 4.42
N LYS A 6 -5.14 8.81 3.64
CA LYS A 6 -6.54 9.14 3.36
C LYS A 6 -7.40 7.88 3.40
N SER A 7 -8.57 7.97 4.04
CA SER A 7 -9.59 6.92 3.99
C SER A 7 -10.30 6.96 2.63
N CYS A 8 -10.43 5.81 1.97
CA CYS A 8 -10.96 5.70 0.61
C CYS A 8 -12.06 4.62 0.52
N ILE A 9 -13.01 4.85 -0.39
CA ILE A 9 -14.08 3.89 -0.73
C ILE A 9 -13.61 2.91 -1.82
N GLY A 10 -12.84 3.42 -2.80
CA GLY A 10 -12.37 2.66 -3.96
C GLY A 10 -10.88 2.30 -3.87
N GLY A 11 -10.54 1.09 -4.31
CA GLY A 11 -9.15 0.59 -4.34
C GLY A 11 -8.68 0.05 -5.68
N PHE A 12 -9.58 -0.23 -6.64
CA PHE A 12 -9.21 -0.87 -7.90
C PHE A 12 -8.30 0.00 -8.78
N SER A 13 -8.59 1.29 -8.92
CA SER A 13 -7.72 2.23 -9.64
C SER A 13 -6.33 2.35 -9.01
N LEU A 14 -6.24 2.25 -7.69
CA LEU A 14 -4.97 2.21 -6.97
C LEU A 14 -4.19 0.93 -7.30
N PHE A 15 -4.84 -0.23 -7.32
CA PHE A 15 -4.19 -1.49 -7.71
C PHE A 15 -3.63 -1.42 -9.14
N ASN A 16 -4.38 -0.87 -10.10
CA ASN A 16 -3.88 -0.67 -11.46
C ASN A 16 -2.64 0.23 -11.51
N TYR A 17 -2.56 1.24 -10.63
CA TYR A 17 -1.39 2.11 -10.56
C TYR A 17 -0.18 1.41 -9.91
N VAL A 18 -0.39 0.63 -8.85
CA VAL A 18 0.69 -0.02 -8.08
C VAL A 18 1.32 -1.20 -8.82
N ILE A 19 0.53 -1.92 -9.63
CA ILE A 19 0.98 -3.11 -10.37
C ILE A 19 1.63 -2.72 -11.72
N ASP A 20 1.58 -1.44 -12.10
CA ASP A 20 2.22 -0.95 -13.31
C ASP A 20 3.74 -0.85 -13.13
N ASP A 21 4.46 -1.83 -13.68
CA ASP A 21 5.94 -1.92 -13.61
C ASP A 21 6.64 -0.72 -14.28
N GLN A 22 5.96 0.05 -15.14
CA GLN A 22 6.54 1.28 -15.70
C GLN A 22 6.50 2.45 -14.71
N LYS A 23 5.62 2.38 -13.70
CA LYS A 23 5.40 3.46 -12.74
C LYS A 23 6.05 3.19 -11.38
N GLY A 24 6.29 1.93 -11.04
CA GLY A 24 6.87 1.58 -9.76
C GLY A 24 7.28 0.12 -9.68
N ILE A 25 7.71 -0.28 -8.49
CA ILE A 25 8.03 -1.65 -8.17
C ILE A 25 7.29 -2.07 -6.92
N GLU A 26 6.77 -3.29 -6.91
CA GLU A 26 6.21 -3.85 -5.69
C GLU A 26 7.34 -4.21 -4.71
N ILE A 27 7.21 -3.69 -3.48
CA ILE A 27 8.15 -3.93 -2.39
C ILE A 27 7.58 -4.84 -1.30
N LEU A 28 6.27 -4.85 -1.06
CA LEU A 28 5.65 -5.65 0.00
C LEU A 28 4.17 -5.93 -0.32
N ARG A 29 3.80 -7.22 -0.28
CA ARG A 29 2.42 -7.68 -0.53
C ARG A 29 1.59 -7.97 0.72
N ASN A 30 2.27 -8.25 1.84
CA ASN A 30 1.65 -8.59 3.14
C ASN A 30 0.55 -9.68 3.05
N ASN A 31 0.91 -10.85 2.51
CA ASN A 31 0.03 -12.03 2.36
C ASN A 31 -1.21 -11.82 1.46
N LEU A 32 -1.27 -10.74 0.68
CA LEU A 32 -2.33 -10.57 -0.31
C LEU A 32 -2.13 -11.56 -1.47
N CYS A 33 -3.20 -12.24 -1.89
CA CYS A 33 -3.19 -13.23 -2.98
C CYS A 33 -3.77 -12.64 -4.28
N GLY A 34 -3.31 -13.14 -5.43
CA GLY A 34 -3.75 -12.72 -6.77
C GLY A 34 -2.60 -12.24 -7.66
N GLU A 35 -2.76 -12.31 -8.97
CA GLU A 35 -1.76 -11.87 -9.95
C GLU A 35 -2.23 -10.63 -10.71
N THR A 36 -3.55 -10.52 -10.91
CA THR A 36 -4.16 -9.38 -11.59
C THR A 36 -4.66 -8.32 -10.60
N PRO A 37 -4.76 -7.04 -11.01
CA PRO A 37 -5.33 -5.99 -10.17
C PRO A 37 -6.73 -6.31 -9.65
N ILE A 38 -7.53 -7.05 -10.43
CA ILE A 38 -8.89 -7.43 -10.05
C ILE A 38 -8.90 -8.51 -8.98
N GLU A 39 -8.04 -9.52 -9.06
CA GLU A 39 -7.91 -10.57 -8.05
C GLU A 39 -7.43 -9.99 -6.71
N LEU A 40 -6.41 -9.14 -6.75
CA LEU A 40 -5.88 -8.47 -5.55
C LEU A 40 -6.95 -7.59 -4.87
N PHE A 41 -7.75 -6.87 -5.67
CA PHE A 41 -8.87 -6.09 -5.14
C PHE A 41 -9.99 -6.96 -4.56
N GLN A 42 -10.30 -8.10 -5.19
CA GLN A 42 -11.31 -9.04 -4.71
C GLN A 42 -10.90 -9.65 -3.37
N GLU A 43 -9.65 -10.06 -3.21
CA GLU A 43 -9.12 -10.58 -1.94
C GLU A 43 -9.23 -9.52 -0.83
N MET A 44 -8.84 -8.27 -1.11
CA MET A 44 -9.05 -7.16 -0.17
C MET A 44 -10.52 -6.89 0.13
N LYS A 45 -11.43 -7.12 -0.83
CA LYS A 45 -12.87 -6.87 -0.67
C LYS A 45 -13.50 -7.86 0.31
N ILE A 46 -12.99 -9.09 0.39
CA ILE A 46 -13.42 -10.07 1.39
C ILE A 46 -13.20 -9.49 2.79
N LEU A 47 -12.01 -8.96 3.08
CA LEU A 47 -11.69 -8.32 4.37
C LEU A 47 -12.54 -7.07 4.64
N GLN A 48 -12.73 -6.21 3.63
CA GLN A 48 -13.60 -5.03 3.75
C GLN A 48 -15.04 -5.42 4.11
N ASN A 49 -15.56 -6.51 3.56
CA ASN A 49 -16.92 -6.96 3.83
C ASN A 49 -17.10 -7.52 5.25
N LEU A 50 -16.03 -7.78 6.00
CA LEU A 50 -16.13 -8.18 7.41
C LEU A 50 -16.60 -7.02 8.31
N ASN A 51 -16.35 -5.77 7.92
CA ASN A 51 -16.82 -4.60 8.66
C ASN A 51 -17.92 -3.88 7.87
N GLN A 52 -19.18 -4.02 8.29
CA GLN A 52 -20.32 -3.37 7.65
C GLN A 52 -20.62 -1.95 8.18
N ASN A 53 -19.97 -1.54 9.27
CA ASN A 53 -20.22 -0.25 9.91
C ASN A 53 -19.45 0.92 9.29
N ALA A 54 -18.43 0.64 8.48
CA ALA A 54 -17.57 1.66 7.87
C ALA A 54 -17.82 1.79 6.36
N THR A 55 -17.92 3.02 5.86
CA THR A 55 -18.06 3.31 4.43
C THR A 55 -16.70 3.39 3.72
N ASN A 56 -15.70 3.98 4.38
CA ASN A 56 -14.33 4.11 3.86
C ASN A 56 -13.44 3.01 4.47
N LYS A 57 -13.41 1.85 3.83
CA LYS A 57 -12.80 0.64 4.41
C LYS A 57 -11.33 0.44 4.02
N LEU A 58 -10.79 1.33 3.19
CA LEU A 58 -9.40 1.31 2.75
C LEU A 58 -8.67 2.57 3.24
N ILE A 59 -7.38 2.42 3.51
CA ILE A 59 -6.48 3.54 3.77
C ILE A 59 -5.45 3.57 2.65
N SER A 60 -5.44 4.65 1.88
CA SER A 60 -4.35 4.94 0.94
C SER A 60 -3.30 5.77 1.66
N MET A 61 -2.03 5.36 1.57
CA MET A 61 -0.92 6.08 2.19
C MET A 61 0.21 6.29 1.19
N VAL A 62 0.76 7.50 1.19
CA VAL A 62 1.99 7.86 0.46
C VAL A 62 3.09 8.09 1.48
N LEU A 63 4.18 7.34 1.36
CA LEU A 63 5.37 7.46 2.19
C LEU A 63 6.51 8.04 1.35
N SER A 64 6.84 9.31 1.58
CA SER A 64 7.89 9.98 0.81
C SER A 64 9.12 10.23 1.70
N PRO A 65 10.27 9.59 1.41
CA PRO A 65 11.53 10.02 1.98
C PRO A 65 11.87 11.44 1.49
N HIS A 66 12.85 12.08 2.13
CA HIS A 66 13.38 13.33 1.62
C HIS A 66 14.02 13.07 0.24
N VAL A 67 13.92 14.02 -0.70
CA VAL A 67 14.33 13.82 -2.11
C VAL A 67 15.78 13.32 -2.21
N ALA A 68 16.69 13.94 -1.45
CA ALA A 68 18.12 13.56 -1.41
C ALA A 68 18.39 12.13 -0.89
N ASP A 69 17.45 11.56 -0.13
CA ASP A 69 17.55 10.21 0.41
C ASP A 69 16.87 9.19 -0.52
N GLY A 70 15.77 9.59 -1.17
CA GLY A 70 14.97 8.73 -2.04
C GLY A 70 15.78 8.09 -3.18
N GLU A 71 16.66 8.86 -3.82
CA GLU A 71 17.52 8.38 -4.91
C GLU A 71 18.58 7.35 -4.46
N LYS A 72 18.89 7.30 -3.16
CA LYS A 72 19.97 6.47 -2.60
C LYS A 72 19.48 5.18 -1.95
N LEU A 73 18.17 5.01 -1.83
CA LEU A 73 17.59 3.87 -1.12
C LEU A 73 17.42 2.68 -2.07
N SER A 74 18.09 1.57 -1.74
CA SER A 74 17.87 0.29 -2.39
C SER A 74 16.47 -0.27 -2.09
N LYS A 75 15.99 -1.19 -2.93
CA LYS A 75 14.73 -1.92 -2.71
C LYS A 75 14.62 -2.53 -1.31
N LYS A 76 15.71 -3.15 -0.81
CA LYS A 76 15.76 -3.76 0.54
C LYS A 76 15.65 -2.73 1.65
N GLN A 77 16.28 -1.56 1.49
CA GLN A 77 16.16 -0.46 2.45
C GLN A 77 14.75 0.12 2.47
N LEU A 78 14.12 0.31 1.30
CA LEU A 78 12.72 0.72 1.20
C LEU A 78 11.79 -0.28 1.89
N GLN A 79 11.96 -1.58 1.62
CA GLN A 79 11.20 -2.64 2.29
C GLN A 79 11.33 -2.62 3.82
N ASN A 80 12.56 -2.50 4.34
CA ASN A 80 12.80 -2.45 5.77
C ASN A 80 12.17 -1.20 6.39
N LEU A 81 12.33 -0.06 5.75
CA LEU A 81 11.78 1.21 6.21
C LEU A 81 10.25 1.17 6.26
N THR A 82 9.60 0.61 5.23
CA THR A 82 8.15 0.39 5.22
C THR A 82 7.70 -0.53 6.35
N LYS A 83 8.41 -1.64 6.59
CA LYS A 83 8.09 -2.55 7.71
C LYS A 83 8.22 -1.88 9.07
N GLU A 84 9.30 -1.12 9.29
CA GLU A 84 9.52 -0.37 10.54
C GLU A 84 8.46 0.71 10.75
N PHE A 85 8.04 1.39 9.69
CA PHE A 85 6.94 2.36 9.74
C PHE A 85 5.63 1.69 10.21
N PHE A 86 5.25 0.56 9.63
CA PHE A 86 4.03 -0.16 10.02
C PHE A 86 4.10 -0.73 11.44
N LYS A 87 5.27 -1.19 11.92
CA LYS A 87 5.45 -1.60 13.31
C LYS A 87 5.13 -0.48 14.29
N ARG A 88 5.53 0.76 13.96
CA ARG A 88 5.28 1.94 14.80
C ARG A 88 3.82 2.41 14.80
N ILE A 89 3.05 2.13 13.75
CA ILE A 89 1.61 2.44 13.71
C ILE A 89 0.78 1.49 14.58
N ARG A 90 1.25 0.26 14.76
CA ARG A 90 0.52 -0.79 15.49
C ARG A 90 0.59 -0.62 17.02
N ASN A 91 1.52 0.20 17.52
CA ASN A 91 1.70 0.55 18.94
C ASN A 91 1.15 1.95 19.22
#